data_AF-A0A9W7BQH7-F1
#
_entry.id   AF-A0A9W7BQH7-F1
#
_cell.length_a   1.000
_cell.length_b   1.000
_cell.length_c   1.000
_cell.angle_alpha   90.00
_cell.angle_beta   90.00
_cell.angle_gamma   90.00
#
_symmetry.space_group_name_H-M   'P 1'
#
loop_
_entity.id
_entity.type
_entity.pdbx_description
1 polymer ?
#
loop_
_entity_poly.entity_id
_entity_poly.type
_entity_poly.pdbx_seq_one_letter_code
_entity_poly.pdbx_strand_id
1 'polypeptide(L)'
;MTSCAGCSEREATLKCPTCVKLGVNPSEINYSYCSQACFKANWKSHKKIHKSFESAALASEQSAVRSKLGGDMTNSLSFSPKLASIKVTPNDPVENTDKNFPRNLHNASEIFLLTGNVLSARTLSSSTTEIIKLLENGPDGKSTMKLGRAVICWECGYAGIPKNADMCDKVAVDIKGVCWNCGRDGETNFLKIVGGEGGEGKEVEEVPWMEKNKDLEVEGESS
;
A
#
# COMPACT_ATOMS: atom_id res chain seq x y z
N MET A 1 -7.27 -39.63 -6.29
CA MET A 1 -6.38 -40.05 -5.17
C MET A 1 -5.12 -39.20 -5.25
N THR A 2 -4.83 -38.40 -4.22
CA THR A 2 -3.67 -37.49 -4.20
C THR A 2 -2.55 -38.13 -3.39
N SER A 3 -1.39 -38.37 -4.00
CA SER A 3 -0.24 -38.96 -3.33
C SER A 3 0.46 -37.94 -2.41
N CYS A 4 1.12 -38.44 -1.37
CA CYS A 4 1.82 -37.61 -0.40
C CYS A 4 3.02 -36.89 -1.02
N ALA A 5 3.09 -35.57 -0.89
CA ALA A 5 4.19 -34.73 -1.35
C ALA A 5 5.55 -35.02 -0.66
N GLY A 6 5.53 -35.71 0.49
CA GLY A 6 6.74 -35.98 1.27
C GLY A 6 7.36 -37.36 1.06
N CYS A 7 6.56 -38.37 0.72
CA CYS A 7 7.06 -39.74 0.52
C CYS A 7 6.57 -40.40 -0.78
N SER A 8 5.65 -39.78 -1.51
CA SER A 8 5.09 -40.22 -2.80
C SER A 8 4.39 -41.59 -2.85
N GLU A 9 4.52 -42.41 -1.81
CA GLU A 9 4.06 -43.80 -1.81
C GLU A 9 2.68 -43.99 -1.15
N ARG A 10 2.29 -43.07 -0.25
CA ARG A 10 1.05 -43.17 0.52
C ARG A 10 0.07 -42.10 0.11
N GLU A 11 -1.21 -42.43 0.20
CA GLU A 11 -2.27 -41.46 0.01
C GLU A 11 -2.20 -40.34 1.06
N ALA A 12 -2.44 -39.12 0.60
CA ALA A 12 -2.42 -37.96 1.46
C ALA A 12 -3.74 -37.81 2.21
N THR A 13 -3.65 -37.57 3.51
CA THR A 13 -4.78 -37.40 4.43
C THR A 13 -4.82 -35.99 5.03
N LEU A 14 -3.73 -35.24 4.92
CA LEU A 14 -3.54 -33.91 5.49
C LEU A 14 -3.15 -32.92 4.40
N LYS A 15 -3.53 -31.66 4.56
CA LYS A 15 -3.16 -30.57 3.63
C LYS A 15 -2.46 -29.44 4.39
N CYS A 16 -1.55 -28.74 3.72
CA CYS A 16 -0.94 -27.53 4.26
C CYS A 16 -2.02 -26.42 4.41
N PRO A 17 -2.25 -25.88 5.63
CA PRO A 17 -3.27 -24.86 5.84
C PRO A 17 -2.96 -23.53 5.15
N THR A 18 -1.67 -23.18 4.99
CA THR A 18 -1.26 -21.96 4.29
C THR A 18 -1.54 -22.05 2.79
N CYS A 19 -1.21 -23.18 2.14
CA CYS A 19 -1.52 -23.37 0.71
C CYS A 19 -3.02 -23.34 0.42
N VAL A 20 -3.84 -23.89 1.33
CA VAL A 20 -5.30 -23.80 1.23
C VAL A 20 -5.76 -22.34 1.32
N LYS A 21 -5.22 -21.55 2.26
CA LYS A 21 -5.55 -20.12 2.40
C LYS A 21 -5.10 -19.28 1.21
N LEU A 22 -3.94 -19.59 0.65
CA LEU A 22 -3.40 -18.92 -0.54
C LEU A 22 -4.10 -19.35 -1.84
N GLY A 23 -5.08 -20.27 -1.78
CA GLY A 23 -5.82 -20.72 -2.96
C GLY A 23 -4.96 -21.51 -3.96
N VAL A 24 -3.87 -22.12 -3.51
CA VAL A 24 -2.97 -22.86 -4.40
C VAL A 24 -3.68 -24.10 -4.95
N ASN A 25 -3.71 -24.22 -6.28
CA ASN A 25 -4.31 -25.39 -6.92
C ASN A 25 -3.43 -26.63 -6.70
N PRO A 26 -4.02 -27.76 -6.27
CA PRO A 26 -3.28 -29.03 -6.11
C PRO A 26 -2.63 -29.55 -7.40
N SER A 27 -3.09 -29.08 -8.57
CA SER A 27 -2.53 -29.38 -9.89
C SER A 27 -1.20 -28.68 -10.16
N GLU A 28 -0.96 -27.52 -9.54
CA GLU A 28 0.26 -26.73 -9.72
C GLU A 28 1.31 -27.14 -8.70
N ILE A 29 0.89 -27.35 -7.45
CA ILE A 29 1.75 -27.77 -6.36
C ILE A 29 1.05 -28.81 -5.50
N ASN A 30 1.76 -29.91 -5.23
CA ASN A 30 1.31 -30.87 -4.24
C ASN A 30 1.66 -30.40 -2.83
N TYR A 31 0.64 -30.05 -2.05
CA TYR A 31 0.75 -29.64 -0.64
C TYR A 31 0.06 -30.61 0.32
N SER A 32 -0.14 -31.86 -0.13
CA SER A 32 -0.87 -32.89 0.62
C SER A 32 0.10 -33.93 1.22
N TYR A 33 -0.13 -34.36 2.45
CA TYR A 33 0.76 -35.23 3.22
C TYR A 33 -0.01 -36.41 3.81
N CYS A 34 0.62 -37.58 3.90
CA CYS A 34 0.02 -38.78 4.53
C CYS A 34 0.06 -38.73 6.07
N SER A 35 0.97 -37.94 6.65
CA SER A 35 1.17 -37.86 8.10
C SER A 35 1.86 -36.55 8.50
N GLN A 36 1.73 -36.19 9.78
CA GLN A 36 2.41 -35.02 10.32
C GLN A 36 3.95 -35.16 10.31
N ALA A 37 4.47 -36.40 10.35
CA ALA A 37 5.90 -36.67 10.21
C ALA A 37 6.40 -36.27 8.81
N CYS A 38 5.70 -36.67 7.75
CA CYS A 38 6.03 -36.28 6.39
C CYS A 38 5.90 -34.76 6.17
N PHE A 39 4.91 -34.12 6.79
CA PHE A 39 4.76 -32.66 6.75
C PHE A 39 5.97 -31.95 7.40
N LYS A 40 6.34 -32.32 8.63
CA LYS A 40 7.45 -31.69 9.37
C LYS A 40 8.81 -31.91 8.69
N ALA A 41 9.07 -33.12 8.17
CA ALA A 41 10.31 -33.43 7.47
C ALA A 41 10.49 -32.58 6.19
N ASN A 42 9.39 -32.29 5.48
CA ASN A 42 9.40 -31.56 4.22
C ASN A 42 9.05 -30.07 4.34
N TRP A 43 8.84 -29.57 5.57
CA TRP A 43 8.46 -28.18 5.81
C TRP A 43 9.49 -27.16 5.30
N LYS A 44 10.79 -27.44 5.46
CA LYS A 44 11.86 -26.48 5.10
C LYS A 44 11.91 -26.20 3.59
N SER A 45 11.61 -27.19 2.76
CA SER A 45 11.50 -27.04 1.30
C SER A 45 10.14 -26.45 0.94
N HIS A 46 9.07 -26.95 1.55
CA HIS A 46 7.70 -26.50 1.25
C HIS A 46 7.44 -25.04 1.64
N LYS A 47 7.96 -24.50 2.74
CA LYS A 47 7.70 -23.09 3.09
C LYS A 47 8.23 -22.07 2.06
N LYS A 48 9.20 -22.46 1.22
CA LYS A 48 9.81 -21.56 0.22
C LYS A 48 8.83 -21.20 -0.89
N ILE A 49 7.94 -22.12 -1.24
CA ILE A 49 6.92 -21.86 -2.26
C ILE A 49 5.88 -20.85 -1.78
N HIS A 50 5.64 -20.70 -0.46
CA HIS A 50 4.70 -19.70 0.04
C HIS A 50 5.10 -18.29 -0.41
N LYS A 51 6.40 -17.96 -0.36
CA LYS A 51 6.91 -16.65 -0.81
C LYS A 51 6.68 -16.43 -2.31
N SER A 52 6.82 -17.48 -3.13
CA SER A 52 6.58 -17.42 -4.58
C SER A 52 5.10 -17.21 -4.90
N PHE A 53 4.19 -17.87 -4.18
CA PHE A 53 2.74 -17.73 -4.39
C PHE A 53 2.20 -16.42 -3.82
N GLU A 54 2.74 -15.92 -2.71
CA GLU A 54 2.42 -14.59 -2.20
C GLU A 54 2.84 -13.49 -3.19
N SER A 55 4.03 -13.63 -3.78
CA SER A 55 4.49 -12.72 -4.84
C SER A 55 3.64 -12.82 -6.12
N ALA A 56 3.20 -14.04 -6.48
CA ALA A 56 2.37 -14.27 -7.66
C ALA A 56 0.93 -13.78 -7.46
N ALA A 57 0.37 -13.93 -6.25
CA ALA A 57 -0.94 -13.38 -5.89
C ALA A 57 -0.91 -11.85 -6.02
N LEU A 58 0.13 -11.20 -5.48
CA LEU A 58 0.35 -9.76 -5.66
C LEU A 58 0.52 -9.36 -7.13
N ALA A 59 1.26 -10.13 -7.92
CA ALA A 59 1.41 -9.87 -9.36
C ALA A 59 0.09 -10.04 -10.13
N SER A 60 -0.76 -11.00 -9.73
CA SER A 60 -2.07 -11.23 -10.33
C SER A 60 -3.07 -10.13 -9.98
N GLU A 61 -3.06 -9.64 -8.74
CA GLU A 61 -3.84 -8.47 -8.32
C GLU A 61 -3.35 -7.21 -9.04
N GLN A 62 -2.04 -7.02 -9.19
CA GLN A 62 -1.46 -5.95 -9.98
C GLN A 62 -1.85 -6.04 -11.47
N SER A 63 -1.96 -7.24 -12.02
CA SER A 63 -2.42 -7.48 -13.40
C SER A 63 -3.92 -7.21 -13.57
N ALA A 64 -4.74 -7.60 -12.59
CA ALA A 64 -6.17 -7.28 -12.57
C ALA A 64 -6.40 -5.77 -12.46
N VAL A 65 -5.60 -5.07 -11.66
CA VAL A 65 -5.59 -3.60 -11.58
C VAL A 65 -5.12 -2.99 -12.90
N ARG A 66 -4.07 -3.53 -13.55
CA ARG A 66 -3.61 -3.13 -14.90
C ARG A 66 -4.71 -3.27 -15.96
N SER A 67 -5.53 -4.34 -15.87
CA SER A 67 -6.65 -4.57 -16.78
C SER A 67 -7.83 -3.61 -16.54
N LYS A 68 -8.01 -3.11 -15.31
CA LYS A 68 -9.04 -2.11 -14.98
C LYS A 68 -8.65 -0.68 -15.32
N LEU A 69 -7.35 -0.39 -15.49
CA LEU A 69 -6.82 0.97 -15.67
C LEU A 69 -6.64 1.44 -17.12
N GLY A 70 -7.10 0.70 -18.13
CA GLY A 70 -7.06 1.14 -19.52
C GLY A 70 -5.64 1.11 -20.12
N GLY A 71 -5.50 0.40 -21.24
CA GLY A 71 -4.24 0.24 -21.95
C GLY A 71 -3.81 1.51 -22.65
N ASP A 72 -2.97 2.31 -22.00
CA ASP A 72 -1.98 3.13 -22.68
C ASP A 72 -0.75 3.29 -21.79
N MET A 73 0.39 2.76 -22.26
CA MET A 73 1.68 2.81 -21.58
C MET A 73 2.48 4.07 -21.98
N THR A 74 1.91 4.94 -22.81
CA THR A 74 2.51 6.20 -23.26
C THR A 74 1.92 7.44 -22.61
N ASN A 75 0.98 7.29 -21.67
CA ASN A 75 0.45 8.44 -20.94
C ASN A 75 1.56 9.02 -20.05
N SER A 76 2.16 10.11 -20.51
CA SER A 76 3.10 10.94 -19.76
C SER A 76 2.41 11.34 -18.45
N LEU A 77 2.71 10.61 -17.36
CA LEU A 77 2.20 10.93 -16.03
C LEU A 77 2.86 12.22 -15.58
N SER A 78 2.16 13.32 -15.76
CA SER A 78 2.55 14.62 -15.22
C SER A 78 1.95 14.79 -13.83
N PHE A 79 2.80 15.14 -12.87
CA PHE A 79 2.39 15.38 -11.50
C PHE A 79 2.19 16.87 -11.27
N SER A 80 1.13 17.25 -10.56
CA SER A 80 0.88 18.64 -10.21
C SER A 80 2.02 19.18 -9.33
N PRO A 81 2.55 20.40 -9.60
CA PRO A 81 3.56 21.04 -8.75
C PRO A 81 3.11 21.19 -7.29
N LYS A 82 1.79 21.22 -7.04
CA LYS A 82 1.19 21.26 -5.69
C LYS A 82 1.56 20.08 -4.80
N LEU A 83 1.97 18.94 -5.36
CA LEU A 83 2.52 17.84 -4.57
C LEU A 83 3.81 18.21 -3.82
N ALA A 84 4.52 19.25 -4.26
CA ALA A 84 5.68 19.77 -3.53
C ALA A 84 5.31 20.42 -2.18
N SER A 85 4.06 20.86 -2.04
CA SER A 85 3.49 21.42 -0.79
C SER A 85 3.10 20.33 0.21
N ILE A 86 3.12 19.06 -0.18
CA ILE A 86 2.88 17.93 0.70
C ILE A 86 4.24 17.31 1.04
N LYS A 87 4.72 17.55 2.26
CA LYS A 87 6.02 17.10 2.75
C LYS A 87 5.94 15.68 3.27
N VAL A 88 7.01 14.93 3.06
CA VAL A 88 7.20 13.60 3.63
C VAL A 88 8.03 13.74 4.90
N THR A 89 7.55 13.17 5.99
CA THR A 89 8.21 13.19 7.30
C THR A 89 9.13 11.97 7.41
N PRO A 90 10.43 12.16 7.67
CA PRO A 90 11.33 11.07 8.02
C PRO A 90 10.83 10.36 9.29
N ASN A 91 10.85 9.03 9.30
CA ASN A 91 10.51 8.23 10.47
C ASN A 91 11.72 8.07 11.40
N ASP A 92 12.93 8.08 10.86
CA ASP A 92 14.15 7.84 11.62
C ASP A 92 15.24 8.91 11.37
N PRO A 93 16.25 9.01 12.25
CA PRO A 93 17.33 9.98 12.11
C PRO A 93 18.19 9.79 10.85
N VAL A 94 18.29 8.56 10.32
CA VAL A 94 19.07 8.27 9.11
C VAL A 94 18.38 8.91 7.92
N GLU A 95 17.08 8.67 7.75
CA GLU A 95 16.25 9.29 6.72
C GLU A 95 16.31 10.83 6.77
N ASN A 96 16.34 11.42 7.96
CA ASN A 96 16.41 12.88 8.11
C ASN A 96 17.74 13.47 7.57
N THR A 97 18.84 12.75 7.75
CA THR A 97 20.17 13.17 7.32
C THR A 97 20.49 12.82 5.86
N ASP A 98 19.74 11.91 5.25
CA ASP A 98 19.97 11.50 3.88
C ASP A 98 19.60 12.63 2.89
N LYS A 99 20.53 12.94 2.00
CA LYS A 99 20.36 13.93 0.93
C LYS A 99 19.38 13.44 -0.14
N ASN A 100 19.28 12.13 -0.33
CA ASN A 100 18.43 11.49 -1.33
C ASN A 100 17.02 11.21 -0.80
N PHE A 101 16.74 11.49 0.48
CA PHE A 101 15.42 11.26 1.03
C PHE A 101 14.37 12.16 0.35
N PRO A 102 13.26 11.60 -0.17
CA PRO A 102 12.22 12.37 -0.83
C PRO A 102 11.50 13.26 0.17
N ARG A 103 11.76 14.57 0.13
CA ARG A 103 11.21 15.53 1.10
C ARG A 103 9.75 15.91 0.85
N ASN A 104 9.18 15.52 -0.28
CA ASN A 104 7.80 15.85 -0.67
C ASN A 104 7.24 14.83 -1.67
N LEU A 105 5.92 14.87 -1.89
CA LEU A 105 5.25 13.93 -2.79
C LEU A 105 5.63 14.09 -4.27
N HIS A 106 6.07 15.27 -4.69
CA HIS A 106 6.59 15.45 -6.04
C HIS A 106 7.89 14.66 -6.23
N ASN A 107 8.85 14.80 -5.31
CA ASN A 107 10.08 13.99 -5.32
C ASN A 107 9.76 12.48 -5.26
N ALA A 108 8.79 12.08 -4.42
CA ALA A 108 8.34 10.69 -4.35
C ALA A 108 7.82 10.17 -5.69
N SER A 109 7.04 11.02 -6.39
CA SER A 109 6.47 10.69 -7.70
C SER A 109 7.55 10.51 -8.78
N GLU A 110 8.57 11.36 -8.78
CA GLU A 110 9.71 11.24 -9.68
C GLU A 110 10.52 9.98 -9.41
N ILE A 111 10.76 9.65 -8.13
CA ILE A 111 11.45 8.41 -7.75
C ILE A 111 10.69 7.19 -8.28
N PHE A 112 9.36 7.15 -8.17
CA PHE A 112 8.58 6.03 -8.71
C PHE A 112 8.73 5.92 -10.23
N LEU A 113 8.74 7.03 -10.96
CA LEU A 113 8.95 7.01 -12.41
C LEU A 113 10.38 6.58 -12.77
N LEU A 114 11.39 7.16 -12.13
CA LEU A 114 12.81 6.89 -12.39
C LEU A 114 13.21 5.45 -12.04
N THR A 115 12.56 4.85 -11.05
CA THR A 115 12.79 3.44 -10.66
C THR A 115 11.96 2.45 -11.48
N GLY A 116 11.15 2.91 -12.44
CA GLY A 116 10.29 2.05 -13.26
C GLY A 116 9.03 1.55 -12.54
N ASN A 117 8.74 2.05 -11.34
CA ASN A 117 7.56 1.72 -10.55
C ASN A 117 6.33 2.54 -10.99
N VAL A 118 5.96 2.43 -12.27
CA VAL A 118 4.89 3.22 -12.89
C VAL A 118 3.52 2.98 -12.23
N LEU A 119 3.26 1.78 -11.72
CA LEU A 119 2.02 1.48 -11.00
C LEU A 119 1.91 2.27 -9.69
N SER A 120 3.00 2.35 -8.92
CA SER A 120 3.06 3.17 -7.71
C SER A 120 2.89 4.66 -8.03
N ALA A 121 3.52 5.15 -9.11
CA ALA A 121 3.33 6.51 -9.60
C ALA A 121 1.86 6.80 -9.94
N ARG A 122 1.17 5.87 -10.63
CA ARG A 122 -0.26 5.98 -10.95
C ARG A 122 -1.14 5.97 -9.70
N THR A 123 -0.88 5.06 -8.76
CA THR A 123 -1.63 5.01 -7.49
C THR A 123 -1.44 6.30 -6.70
N LEU A 124 -0.22 6.87 -6.68
CA LEU A 124 0.05 8.16 -6.04
C LEU A 124 -0.75 9.28 -6.71
N SER A 125 -0.73 9.35 -8.04
CA SER A 125 -1.51 10.33 -8.80
C SER A 125 -3.02 10.21 -8.51
N SER A 126 -3.56 9.00 -8.53
CA SER A 126 -4.98 8.75 -8.28
C SER A 126 -5.38 9.09 -6.84
N SER A 127 -4.61 8.65 -5.84
CA SER A 127 -4.91 8.89 -4.42
C SER A 127 -4.76 10.35 -4.01
N THR A 128 -3.89 11.12 -4.69
CA THR A 128 -3.69 12.54 -4.39
C THR A 128 -4.61 13.48 -5.16
N THR A 129 -5.30 13.00 -6.20
CA THR A 129 -6.16 13.85 -7.05
C THR A 129 -7.24 14.57 -6.25
N GLU A 130 -7.85 13.91 -5.26
CA GLU A 130 -8.92 14.51 -4.45
C GLU A 130 -8.37 15.59 -3.51
N ILE A 131 -7.29 15.32 -2.79
CA ILE A 131 -6.68 16.33 -1.89
C ILE A 131 -6.17 17.53 -2.69
N ILE A 132 -5.62 17.32 -3.89
CA ILE A 132 -5.20 18.43 -4.76
C ILE A 132 -6.40 19.32 -5.06
N LYS A 133 -7.53 18.74 -5.51
CA LYS A 133 -8.76 19.49 -5.80
C LYS A 133 -9.28 20.25 -4.58
N LEU A 134 -9.21 19.65 -3.40
CA LEU A 134 -9.60 20.29 -2.13
C LEU A 134 -8.68 21.46 -1.77
N LEU A 135 -7.38 21.33 -2.01
CA LEU A 135 -6.43 22.42 -1.81
C LEU A 135 -6.62 23.57 -2.83
N GLU A 136 -7.21 23.34 -4.00
CA GLU A 136 -7.50 24.41 -4.97
C GLU A 136 -8.85 25.10 -4.71
N ASN A 137 -9.89 24.32 -4.40
CA ASN A 137 -11.26 24.82 -4.34
C ASN A 137 -11.75 25.08 -2.90
N GLY A 138 -10.96 24.68 -1.89
CA GLY A 138 -11.39 24.68 -0.49
C GLY A 138 -12.39 23.56 -0.18
N PRO A 139 -12.71 23.33 1.10
CA PRO A 139 -13.68 22.30 1.48
C PRO A 139 -15.10 22.72 1.10
N ASP A 140 -15.76 21.91 0.25
CA ASP A 140 -17.20 22.00 0.04
C ASP A 140 -17.89 21.64 1.36
N GLY A 141 -18.36 22.65 2.11
CA GLY A 141 -19.00 22.52 3.44
C GLY A 141 -20.27 21.66 3.52
N LYS A 142 -20.49 20.79 2.53
CA LYS A 142 -21.59 19.83 2.40
C LYS A 142 -21.13 18.37 2.57
N SER A 143 -19.85 18.07 2.38
CA SER A 143 -19.33 16.69 2.40
C SER A 143 -18.66 16.37 3.75
N THR A 144 -18.98 15.20 4.32
CA THR A 144 -18.33 14.73 5.55
C THR A 144 -16.94 14.19 5.19
N MET A 145 -15.91 14.92 5.59
CA MET A 145 -14.50 14.55 5.34
C MET A 145 -13.91 13.83 6.55
N LYS A 146 -13.10 12.80 6.29
CA LYS A 146 -12.23 12.20 7.29
C LYS A 146 -10.98 13.07 7.43
N LEU A 147 -10.68 13.44 8.67
CA LEU A 147 -9.50 14.21 9.04
C LEU A 147 -8.51 13.29 9.73
N GLY A 148 -7.21 13.45 9.45
CA GLY A 148 -6.18 12.71 10.17
C GLY A 148 -4.79 12.92 9.59
N ARG A 149 -3.82 12.17 10.11
CA ARG A 149 -2.46 12.14 9.57
C ARG A 149 -2.35 11.12 8.42
N ALA A 150 -1.99 11.58 7.23
CA ALA A 150 -1.80 10.70 6.08
C ALA A 150 -0.41 10.05 6.04
N VAL A 151 -0.30 8.99 5.24
CA VAL A 151 0.95 8.29 4.94
C VAL A 151 1.14 8.14 3.43
N ILE A 152 2.39 8.07 3.00
CA ILE A 152 2.80 7.51 1.71
C ILE A 152 3.29 6.08 1.91
N CYS A 153 2.84 5.16 1.07
CA CYS A 153 3.33 3.79 1.01
C CYS A 153 4.29 3.60 -0.17
N TRP A 154 5.55 3.26 0.11
CA TRP A 154 6.57 3.08 -0.93
C TRP A 154 6.38 1.82 -1.77
N GLU A 155 5.65 0.83 -1.26
CA GLU A 155 5.43 -0.43 -1.98
C GLU A 155 4.32 -0.36 -3.02
N CYS A 156 3.30 0.48 -2.81
CA CYS A 156 2.15 0.57 -3.72
C CYS A 156 1.83 1.99 -4.20
N GLY A 157 2.53 3.00 -3.68
CA GLY A 157 2.34 4.41 -4.05
C GLY A 157 1.09 5.08 -3.48
N TYR A 158 0.34 4.43 -2.58
CA TYR A 158 -0.83 5.05 -1.95
C TYR A 158 -0.42 6.21 -1.05
N ALA A 159 -1.09 7.36 -1.21
CA ALA A 159 -1.03 8.48 -0.29
C ALA A 159 -2.42 8.80 0.27
N GLY A 160 -2.57 8.72 1.59
CA GLY A 160 -3.86 8.97 2.25
C GLY A 160 -3.88 8.53 3.71
N ILE A 161 -5.04 8.56 4.35
CA ILE A 161 -5.18 8.18 5.75
C ILE A 161 -4.92 6.66 5.91
N PRO A 162 -4.09 6.23 6.88
CA PRO A 162 -3.81 4.82 7.11
C PRO A 162 -5.00 4.08 7.76
N LYS A 163 -5.02 2.74 7.71
CA LYS A 163 -6.09 1.93 8.35
C LYS A 163 -6.14 2.12 9.86
N ASN A 164 -4.99 2.33 10.49
CA ASN A 164 -4.84 2.54 11.93
C ASN A 164 -4.79 4.04 12.30
N ALA A 165 -5.54 4.89 11.58
CA ALA A 165 -5.59 6.35 11.79
C ALA A 165 -5.77 6.73 13.28
N ASP A 166 -6.72 6.10 13.97
CA ASP A 166 -7.03 6.38 15.39
C ASP A 166 -5.85 6.14 16.34
N MET A 167 -4.88 5.30 15.92
CA MET A 167 -3.65 5.05 16.66
C MET A 167 -2.55 6.03 16.25
N CYS A 168 -2.44 6.34 14.94
CA CYS A 168 -1.44 7.25 14.38
C CYS A 168 -1.63 8.71 14.82
N ASP A 169 -2.85 9.12 15.15
CA ASP A 169 -3.13 10.48 15.63
C ASP A 169 -2.71 10.68 17.10
N LYS A 170 -2.40 9.59 17.83
CA LYS A 170 -1.95 9.67 19.22
C LYS A 170 -0.44 9.90 19.28
N VAL A 171 -0.05 11.13 19.58
CA VAL A 171 1.33 11.67 19.64
C VAL A 171 2.31 10.85 20.51
N ALA A 172 1.83 9.98 21.40
CA ALA A 172 2.65 9.33 22.43
C ALA A 172 3.40 8.06 21.97
N VAL A 173 3.15 7.53 20.76
CA VAL A 173 3.71 6.24 20.35
C VAL A 173 4.24 6.31 18.92
N ASP A 174 5.46 5.82 18.71
CA ASP A 174 6.09 5.65 17.41
C ASP A 174 5.41 4.50 16.64
N ILE A 175 4.21 4.77 16.13
CA ILE A 175 3.37 3.81 15.41
C ILE A 175 3.53 4.05 13.91
N LYS A 176 3.90 3.00 13.19
CA LYS A 176 3.89 3.00 11.73
C LYS A 176 2.46 2.97 11.20
N GLY A 177 2.18 3.77 10.18
CA GLY A 177 0.88 3.76 9.53
C GLY A 177 0.70 2.55 8.61
N VAL A 178 -0.35 1.76 8.84
CA VAL A 178 -0.72 0.65 7.96
C VAL A 178 -1.39 1.21 6.71
N CYS A 179 -0.80 0.94 5.54
CA CYS A 179 -1.34 1.42 4.27
C CYS A 179 -2.79 0.97 4.05
N TRP A 180 -3.67 1.90 3.70
CA TRP A 180 -5.07 1.59 3.40
C TRP A 180 -5.22 0.67 2.18
N ASN A 181 -4.44 0.90 1.15
CA ASN A 181 -4.56 0.19 -0.13
C ASN A 181 -4.03 -1.25 -0.07
N CYS A 182 -2.77 -1.45 0.34
CA CYS A 182 -2.16 -2.78 0.34
C CYS A 182 -2.16 -3.49 1.71
N GLY A 183 -2.50 -2.78 2.80
CA GLY A 183 -2.50 -3.35 4.15
C GLY A 183 -1.11 -3.60 4.75
N ARG A 184 -0.03 -3.15 4.10
CA ARG A 184 1.35 -3.30 4.59
C ARG A 184 1.82 -2.06 5.35
N ASP A 185 2.76 -2.26 6.26
CA ASP A 185 3.35 -1.27 7.16
C ASP A 185 4.90 -1.25 7.10
N GLY A 186 5.48 -2.02 6.18
CA GLY A 186 6.94 -2.19 6.07
C GLY A 186 7.66 -0.90 5.73
N GLU A 187 7.13 -0.13 4.77
CA GLU A 187 7.76 1.05 4.19
C GLU A 187 6.72 2.18 4.00
N THR A 188 6.39 2.88 5.08
CA THR A 188 5.44 4.00 5.06
C THR A 188 5.98 5.22 5.82
N ASN A 189 5.88 6.41 5.23
CA ASN A 189 6.23 7.67 5.90
C ASN A 189 5.00 8.55 6.05
N PHE A 190 4.95 9.33 7.14
CA PHE A 190 3.85 10.27 7.36
C PHE A 190 3.96 11.51 6.47
N LEU A 191 2.81 12.05 6.09
CA LEU A 191 2.69 13.24 5.26
C LEU A 191 2.27 14.45 6.11
N LYS A 192 2.80 15.62 5.73
CA LYS A 192 2.47 16.90 6.33
C LYS A 192 2.19 17.92 5.24
N ILE A 193 1.00 18.54 5.28
CA ILE A 193 0.62 19.59 4.34
C ILE A 193 1.07 20.92 4.93
N VAL A 194 1.87 21.68 4.18
CA VAL A 194 2.28 23.02 4.59
C VAL A 194 1.32 24.06 4.01
N GLY A 195 0.53 24.71 4.87
CA GLY A 195 -0.39 25.79 4.48
C GLY A 195 0.33 27.15 4.43
N GLY A 196 0.31 27.80 3.27
CA GLY A 196 0.76 29.17 3.07
C GLY A 196 2.20 29.34 2.55
N GLU A 197 2.42 30.38 1.74
CA GLU A 197 3.77 30.86 1.39
C GLU A 197 4.42 31.43 2.66
N GLY A 198 5.24 30.60 3.31
CA GLY A 198 6.05 31.04 4.43
C GLY A 198 7.07 32.08 3.96
N GLY A 199 6.75 33.36 4.16
CA GLY A 199 7.77 34.38 4.31
C GLY A 199 8.65 34.05 5.52
N GLU A 200 9.95 34.36 5.42
CA GLU A 200 10.95 34.09 6.46
C GLU A 200 10.44 34.43 7.86
N GLY A 201 10.31 33.41 8.72
CA GLY A 201 10.07 33.57 10.16
C GLY A 201 8.64 33.39 10.67
N LYS A 202 7.65 32.98 9.85
CA LYS A 202 6.32 32.57 10.36
C LYS A 202 6.17 31.06 10.46
N GLU A 203 5.60 30.59 11.58
CA GLU A 203 5.23 29.18 11.78
C GLU A 203 4.36 28.70 10.62
N VAL A 204 4.76 27.60 10.02
CA VAL A 204 4.03 26.95 8.92
C VAL A 204 2.82 26.26 9.53
N GLU A 205 1.62 26.75 9.23
CA GLU A 205 0.37 26.18 9.72
C GLU A 205 0.20 24.76 9.14
N GLU A 206 0.20 23.76 10.02
CA GLU A 206 0.03 22.36 9.61
C GLU A 206 -1.45 22.11 9.34
N VAL A 207 -1.78 21.78 8.10
CA VAL A 207 -3.15 21.45 7.73
C VAL A 207 -3.33 19.94 7.83
N PRO A 208 -4.39 19.44 8.52
CA PRO A 208 -4.68 18.01 8.57
C PRO A 208 -5.00 17.47 7.17
N TRP A 209 -4.72 16.19 6.93
CA TRP A 209 -5.12 15.56 5.68
C TRP A 209 -6.63 15.40 5.64
N MET A 210 -7.21 15.64 4.47
CA MET A 210 -8.65 15.55 4.22
C MET A 210 -8.91 14.57 3.09
N GLU A 211 -9.70 13.52 3.36
CA GLU A 211 -10.21 12.62 2.34
C GLU A 211 -11.70 12.33 2.56
N LYS A 212 -12.44 12.02 1.49
CA LYS A 212 -13.83 11.61 1.63
C LYS A 212 -13.92 10.29 2.38
N ASN A 213 -14.96 10.15 3.20
CA ASN A 213 -15.19 8.90 3.90
C ASN A 213 -15.58 7.79 2.92
N LYS A 214 -14.64 6.88 2.64
CA LYS A 214 -14.84 5.72 1.74
C LYS A 214 -15.77 4.66 2.33
N ASP A 215 -16.04 4.69 3.64
CA ASP A 215 -16.93 3.73 4.31
C ASP A 215 -18.43 4.03 4.06
N LEU A 216 -18.77 5.23 3.57
CA LEU A 216 -20.16 5.65 3.32
C LEU A 216 -20.66 5.36 1.90
N GLU A 217 -19.80 4.93 0.97
CA GLU A 217 -20.21 4.61 -0.41
C GLU A 217 -20.79 3.18 -0.56
N VAL A 218 -20.68 2.33 0.46
CA VAL A 218 -21.13 0.92 0.39
C VAL A 218 -22.64 0.75 0.59
N GLU A 219 -23.35 1.76 1.12
CA GLU A 219 -24.81 1.66 1.37
C GLU A 219 -25.69 2.11 0.19
N GLY A 220 -25.11 2.44 -0.98
CA GLY A 220 -25.82 3.05 -2.11
C GLY A 220 -26.24 2.16 -3.28
N GLU A 221 -25.82 0.90 -3.34
CA GLU A 221 -26.15 -0.01 -4.45
C GLU A 221 -26.84 -1.29 -3.93
N SER A 222 -28.06 -1.12 -3.41
CA SER A 222 -29.04 -2.20 -3.38
C SER A 222 -30.45 -1.64 -3.49
N SER A 223 -30.92 -1.48 -4.72
CA SER A 223 -32.34 -1.44 -5.10
C SER A 223 -32.49 -1.82 -6.55
#